data_AF-A0A2E9JL37-F1
#
_entry.id   AF-A0A2E9JL37-F1
#
_cell.length_a   1.000
_cell.length_b   1.000
_cell.length_c   1.000
_cell.angle_alpha   90.00
_cell.angle_beta   90.00
_cell.angle_gamma   90.00
#
_symmetry.space_group_name_H-M   'P 1'
#
loop_
_entity.id
_entity.type
_entity.pdbx_description
1 polymer ?
#
loop_
_entity_poly.entity_id
_entity_poly.type
_entity_poly.pdbx_seq_one_letter_code
_entity_poly.pdbx_strand_id
1 'polypeptide(L)'
;MKLFSRQTSKAKTINTIISVPENTNAGTFKRKFLKIFNSTSRLLSLRTIFCCYLAALGGSSAMAAESSSLEKEFINPAGSSFTNVVTVSNGGVKTLYISGQVGFSGNQLPDDFSQQVENAFSNLRQQLEDAGAELSDIVKTNVYIVDLDREKVAAYSAVRATHFPQQDQSASTMVGVTALAFPGLAVEIEAVAVVED
;
A
#
# COMPACT_ATOMS: atom_id res chain seq x y z
N MET A 1 -35.43 -40.20 43.85
CA MET A 1 -35.96 -41.05 42.75
C MET A 1 -36.68 -40.17 41.73
N LYS A 2 -35.94 -39.67 40.73
CA LYS A 2 -36.46 -39.22 39.43
C LYS A 2 -35.32 -39.41 38.42
N LEU A 3 -35.70 -39.96 37.28
CA LEU A 3 -34.88 -40.75 36.38
C LEU A 3 -33.88 -39.95 35.53
N PHE A 4 -32.84 -40.68 35.13
CA PHE A 4 -31.84 -40.35 34.12
C PHE A 4 -32.43 -39.80 32.81
N SER A 5 -31.74 -38.82 32.22
CA SER A 5 -31.60 -38.71 30.77
C SER A 5 -30.35 -37.91 30.44
N ARG A 6 -29.23 -38.63 30.23
CA ARG A 6 -28.05 -38.12 29.52
C ARG A 6 -28.42 -38.08 28.04
N GLN A 7 -28.45 -36.90 27.44
CA GLN A 7 -28.33 -36.76 25.99
C GLN A 7 -26.97 -36.13 25.67
N THR A 8 -26.04 -36.98 25.28
CA THR A 8 -24.87 -36.60 24.48
C THR A 8 -25.27 -36.74 23.01
N SER A 9 -25.26 -35.65 22.24
CA SER A 9 -25.37 -35.73 20.78
C SER A 9 -24.51 -34.68 20.08
N LYS A 10 -23.36 -35.19 19.62
CA LYS A 10 -22.63 -34.87 18.38
C LYS A 10 -22.33 -33.40 18.07
N ALA A 11 -21.07 -33.04 18.32
CA ALA A 11 -20.37 -31.98 17.61
C ALA A 11 -20.48 -32.21 16.09
N LYS A 12 -21.04 -31.23 15.38
CA LYS A 12 -21.10 -31.22 13.91
C LYS A 12 -19.88 -30.44 13.41
N THR A 13 -18.82 -31.15 13.08
CA THR A 13 -17.67 -30.62 12.36
C THR A 13 -18.13 -30.17 10.97
N ILE A 14 -18.06 -28.88 10.68
CA ILE A 14 -18.26 -28.34 9.34
C ILE A 14 -16.89 -28.31 8.66
N ASN A 15 -16.54 -29.40 7.98
CA ASN A 15 -15.41 -29.42 7.05
C ASN A 15 -15.83 -28.70 5.78
N THR A 16 -15.56 -27.40 5.68
CA THR A 16 -15.56 -26.70 4.40
C THR A 16 -14.21 -26.94 3.74
N ILE A 17 -14.16 -27.97 2.90
CA ILE A 17 -13.06 -28.22 1.97
C ILE A 17 -13.23 -27.20 0.83
N ILE A 18 -12.50 -26.08 0.89
CA ILE A 18 -12.30 -25.24 -0.29
C ILE A 18 -11.16 -25.89 -1.08
N SER A 19 -11.53 -26.70 -2.05
CA SER A 19 -10.62 -27.25 -3.06
C SER A 19 -10.07 -26.10 -3.90
N VAL A 20 -8.77 -25.87 -3.79
CA VAL A 20 -7.99 -25.02 -4.69
C VAL A 20 -7.83 -25.76 -6.02
N PRO A 21 -8.31 -25.25 -7.16
CA PRO A 21 -7.95 -25.85 -8.44
C PRO A 21 -6.53 -25.41 -8.83
N GLU A 22 -5.58 -26.34 -8.77
CA GLU A 22 -4.38 -26.28 -9.61
C GLU A 22 -4.81 -26.40 -11.07
N ASN A 23 -4.66 -25.34 -11.86
CA ASN A 23 -4.65 -25.45 -13.30
C ASN A 23 -3.57 -24.55 -13.90
N THR A 24 -2.37 -25.13 -13.99
CA THR A 24 -1.38 -24.87 -15.03
C THR A 24 -2.03 -24.86 -16.41
N ASN A 25 -2.00 -23.73 -17.11
CA ASN A 25 -1.87 -23.69 -18.58
C ASN A 25 -1.46 -22.30 -19.05
N ALA A 26 -0.15 -22.04 -18.94
CA ALA A 26 0.52 -21.05 -19.77
C ALA A 26 0.48 -21.54 -21.23
N GLY A 27 -0.09 -20.72 -22.12
CA GLY A 27 0.15 -20.84 -23.55
C GLY A 27 -1.06 -21.21 -24.40
N THR A 28 -2.02 -20.29 -24.59
CA THR A 28 -2.85 -20.28 -25.81
C THR A 28 -3.43 -18.88 -26.10
N PHE A 29 -2.59 -17.87 -26.36
CA PHE A 29 -3.04 -16.61 -26.95
C PHE A 29 -2.15 -16.11 -28.11
N LYS A 30 -1.63 -17.04 -28.91
CA LYS A 30 -1.04 -16.77 -30.22
C LYS A 30 -1.30 -17.96 -31.13
N ARG A 31 -2.47 -18.02 -31.78
CA ARG A 31 -2.75 -18.89 -32.94
C ARG A 31 -4.10 -18.56 -33.57
N LYS A 32 -4.16 -17.40 -34.21
CA LYS A 32 -5.07 -17.13 -35.32
C LYS A 32 -4.27 -16.30 -36.32
N PHE A 33 -4.32 -16.69 -37.59
CA PHE A 33 -3.45 -16.26 -38.71
C PHE A 33 -2.06 -16.93 -38.81
N LEU A 34 -2.05 -18.21 -39.20
CA LEU A 34 -1.08 -18.70 -40.21
C LEU A 34 -1.48 -20.09 -40.71
N LYS A 35 -2.21 -20.18 -41.83
CA LYS A 35 -2.36 -21.42 -42.64
C LYS A 35 -3.19 -21.16 -43.91
N ILE A 36 -2.70 -20.30 -44.81
CA ILE A 36 -2.99 -20.41 -46.25
C ILE A 36 -1.72 -19.95 -46.97
N PHE A 37 -1.37 -20.63 -48.06
CA PHE A 37 -0.23 -20.42 -48.97
C PHE A 37 1.08 -21.14 -48.66
N ASN A 38 1.12 -22.42 -49.05
CA ASN A 38 2.29 -23.01 -49.68
C ASN A 38 1.85 -23.48 -51.07
N SER A 39 2.32 -22.82 -52.15
CA SER A 39 2.62 -23.46 -53.44
C SER A 39 3.12 -22.41 -54.45
N THR A 40 4.28 -22.72 -55.05
CA THR A 40 4.74 -22.34 -56.39
C THR A 40 5.08 -20.86 -56.69
N SER A 41 6.36 -20.55 -56.52
CA SER A 41 7.28 -19.90 -57.48
C SER A 41 6.69 -19.07 -58.63
N ARG A 42 7.02 -17.76 -58.67
CA ARG A 42 7.62 -17.02 -59.80
C ARG A 42 7.60 -15.51 -59.54
N LEU A 43 8.61 -14.82 -60.08
CA LEU A 43 8.77 -13.36 -60.29
C LEU A 43 9.54 -12.57 -59.22
N LEU A 44 10.85 -12.46 -59.49
CA LEU A 44 11.73 -11.33 -59.20
C LEU A 44 11.01 -9.99 -59.45
N SER A 45 11.10 -9.04 -58.52
CA SER A 45 11.20 -7.59 -58.79
C SER A 45 11.16 -6.77 -57.49
N LEU A 46 12.21 -5.97 -57.26
CA LEU A 46 12.25 -4.72 -56.48
C LEU A 46 11.75 -4.73 -55.01
N ARG A 47 12.52 -5.28 -54.05
CA ARG A 47 12.36 -4.94 -52.60
C ARG A 47 13.65 -4.98 -51.77
N THR A 48 14.83 -4.80 -52.37
CA THR A 48 16.13 -5.02 -51.67
C THR A 48 16.88 -3.75 -51.23
N ILE A 49 16.27 -2.55 -51.22
CA ILE A 49 17.04 -1.31 -50.88
C ILE A 49 16.55 -0.56 -49.63
N PHE A 50 15.51 -1.03 -48.92
CA PHE A 50 15.05 -0.36 -47.69
C PHE A 50 15.13 -1.25 -46.45
N CYS A 51 16.28 -1.90 -46.25
CA CYS A 51 16.58 -2.61 -45.00
C CYS A 51 18.05 -2.44 -44.55
N CYS A 52 18.82 -1.54 -45.21
CA CYS A 52 20.23 -1.33 -44.90
C CYS A 52 20.60 0.15 -44.61
N TYR A 53 19.65 1.06 -44.38
CA TYR A 53 19.98 2.48 -44.15
C TYR A 53 19.83 2.99 -42.70
N LEU A 54 19.51 2.13 -41.73
CA LEU A 54 19.40 2.51 -40.31
C LEU A 54 20.23 1.60 -39.39
N ALA A 55 21.35 1.07 -39.90
CA ALA A 55 22.34 0.32 -39.12
C ALA A 55 23.75 0.93 -39.27
N ALA A 56 23.86 2.22 -39.60
CA ALA A 56 25.13 2.88 -39.90
C ALA A 56 25.29 4.29 -39.29
N LEU A 57 24.66 4.57 -38.16
CA LEU A 57 25.13 5.60 -37.22
C LEU A 57 24.99 5.02 -35.82
N GLY A 58 26.08 4.43 -35.34
CA GLY A 58 26.23 3.98 -33.97
C GLY A 58 26.13 5.15 -33.00
N GLY A 59 24.91 5.45 -32.57
CA GLY A 59 24.65 6.10 -31.30
C GLY A 59 24.54 5.01 -30.25
N SER A 60 25.67 4.45 -29.82
CA SER A 60 25.74 3.86 -28.48
C SER A 60 25.64 5.04 -27.52
N SER A 61 24.43 5.54 -27.29
CA SER A 61 24.15 6.31 -26.10
C SER A 61 24.39 5.34 -24.96
N ALA A 62 25.61 5.32 -24.46
CA ALA A 62 25.86 4.97 -23.08
C ALA A 62 24.80 5.76 -22.31
N MET A 63 23.76 5.08 -21.84
CA MET A 63 22.99 5.53 -20.71
C MET A 63 24.03 5.67 -19.63
N ALA A 64 24.58 6.87 -19.51
CA ALA A 64 25.38 7.23 -18.36
C ALA A 64 24.49 6.84 -17.19
N ALA A 65 24.94 5.85 -16.42
CA ALA A 65 24.34 5.56 -15.15
C ALA A 65 24.40 6.88 -14.39
N GLU A 66 23.28 7.60 -14.37
CA GLU A 66 23.15 8.78 -13.53
C GLU A 66 23.50 8.30 -12.14
N SER A 67 24.55 8.91 -11.59
CA SER A 67 24.91 8.74 -10.19
C SER A 67 23.71 9.22 -9.39
N SER A 68 22.78 8.31 -9.07
CA SER A 68 21.54 8.63 -8.41
C SER A 68 21.85 8.99 -6.96
N SER A 69 22.12 10.27 -6.73
CA SER A 69 22.27 10.80 -5.38
C SER A 69 20.91 10.72 -4.69
N LEU A 70 20.90 10.22 -3.46
CA LEU A 70 19.72 10.27 -2.61
C LEU A 70 19.33 11.72 -2.35
N GLU A 71 18.13 12.12 -2.74
CA GLU A 71 17.57 13.42 -2.44
C GLU A 71 16.66 13.33 -1.21
N LYS A 72 16.69 14.34 -0.35
CA LYS A 72 15.86 14.39 0.86
C LYS A 72 15.15 15.73 0.96
N GLU A 73 13.86 15.70 1.26
CA GLU A 73 13.05 16.88 1.54
C GLU A 73 12.48 16.81 2.96
N PHE A 74 12.33 17.97 3.59
CA PHE A 74 11.76 18.11 4.93
C PHE A 74 10.51 18.98 4.84
N ILE A 75 9.34 18.36 4.92
CA ILE A 75 8.05 19.00 4.69
C ILE A 75 7.34 19.17 6.05
N ASN A 76 6.78 20.36 6.27
CA ASN A 76 6.11 20.76 7.51
C ASN A 76 6.94 20.53 8.79
N PRO A 77 8.05 21.26 9.01
CA PRO A 77 8.78 21.20 10.28
C PRO A 77 7.90 21.58 11.49
N ALA A 78 7.86 20.72 12.51
CA ALA A 78 7.11 20.94 13.75
C ALA A 78 8.02 21.61 14.80
N GLY A 79 8.30 22.90 14.59
CA GLY A 79 9.24 23.65 15.42
C GLY A 79 10.68 23.14 15.28
N SER A 80 11.39 23.00 16.39
CA SER A 80 12.79 22.53 16.40
C SER A 80 12.96 21.04 16.77
N SER A 81 11.86 20.29 16.90
CA SER A 81 11.89 18.93 17.44
C SER A 81 11.98 17.86 16.35
N PHE A 82 11.04 17.87 15.40
CA PHE A 82 10.94 16.90 14.31
C PHE A 82 10.25 17.53 13.10
N THR A 83 10.28 16.83 11.97
CA THR A 83 9.58 17.20 10.75
C THR A 83 8.43 16.25 10.51
N ASN A 84 7.25 16.75 10.12
CA ASN A 84 6.09 15.88 9.95
C ASN A 84 6.28 14.87 8.81
N VAL A 85 6.91 15.28 7.70
CA VAL A 85 7.26 14.37 6.60
C VAL A 85 8.69 14.57 6.15
N VAL A 86 9.44 13.48 6.08
CA VAL A 86 10.76 13.44 5.45
C VAL A 86 10.70 12.52 4.26
N THR A 87 11.04 13.03 3.08
CA THR A 87 11.09 12.23 1.86
C THR A 87 12.52 11.78 1.57
N VAL A 88 12.65 10.63 0.92
CA VAL A 88 13.90 10.14 0.34
C VAL A 88 13.62 9.67 -1.08
N SER A 89 14.17 10.37 -2.06
CA SER A 89 14.00 10.07 -3.49
C SER A 89 15.25 9.44 -4.08
N ASN A 90 15.07 8.37 -4.86
CA ASN A 90 16.13 7.70 -5.60
C ASN A 90 15.57 6.91 -6.79
N GLY A 91 16.09 7.14 -7.99
CA GLY A 91 15.77 6.32 -9.17
C GLY A 91 14.28 6.34 -9.56
N GLY A 92 13.62 7.49 -9.43
CA GLY A 92 12.20 7.66 -9.75
C GLY A 92 11.23 7.15 -8.69
N VAL A 93 11.72 6.79 -7.50
CA VAL A 93 10.91 6.35 -6.37
C VAL A 93 11.16 7.28 -5.19
N LYS A 94 10.07 7.74 -4.56
CA LYS A 94 10.08 8.57 -3.35
C LYS A 94 9.45 7.80 -2.19
N THR A 95 10.23 7.61 -1.13
CA THR A 95 9.76 7.07 0.14
C THR A 95 9.47 8.21 1.11
N LEU A 96 8.29 8.22 1.70
CA LEU A 96 7.84 9.19 2.68
C LEU A 96 7.85 8.56 4.07
N TYR A 97 8.57 9.17 4.99
CA TYR A 97 8.52 8.86 6.41
C TYR A 97 7.66 9.92 7.10
N ILE A 98 6.51 9.52 7.62
CA ILE A 98 5.54 10.43 8.23
C ILE A 98 5.56 10.22 9.75
N SER A 99 5.81 11.31 10.48
CA SER A 99 5.78 11.35 11.94
C SER A 99 4.39 11.00 12.49
N GLY A 100 4.33 10.59 13.76
CA GLY A 100 3.09 10.23 14.43
C GLY A 100 2.04 11.34 14.38
N GLN A 101 0.87 11.01 13.81
CA GLN A 101 -0.30 11.89 13.74
C GLN A 101 -1.27 11.53 14.87
N VAL A 102 -1.75 12.57 15.55
CA VAL A 102 -2.55 12.45 16.79
C VAL A 102 -3.95 13.00 16.59
N GLY A 103 -4.84 12.79 17.56
CA GLY A 103 -6.26 13.13 17.48
C GLY A 103 -6.64 14.62 17.55
N PHE A 104 -5.69 15.54 17.43
CA PHE A 104 -6.00 16.98 17.37
C PHE A 104 -6.68 17.35 16.05
N SER A 105 -7.66 18.25 16.11
CA SER A 105 -8.17 19.00 14.98
C SER A 105 -7.88 20.48 15.21
N GLY A 106 -6.81 20.99 14.59
CA GLY A 106 -6.23 22.27 14.98
C GLY A 106 -5.81 22.25 16.46
N ASN A 107 -6.39 23.14 17.26
CA ASN A 107 -6.11 23.22 18.70
C ASN A 107 -7.12 22.45 19.58
N GLN A 108 -8.04 21.69 18.97
CA GLN A 108 -9.08 20.96 19.70
C GLN A 108 -8.75 19.48 19.78
N LEU A 109 -8.84 18.93 20.99
CA LEU A 109 -8.72 17.49 21.25
C LEU A 109 -10.07 16.96 21.75
N PRO A 110 -10.77 16.12 20.98
CA PRO A 110 -12.03 15.53 21.41
C PRO A 110 -11.80 14.45 22.48
N ASP A 111 -12.73 14.29 23.41
CA ASP A 111 -12.71 13.21 24.40
C ASP A 111 -13.06 11.83 23.79
N ASP A 112 -13.83 11.84 22.69
CA ASP A 112 -14.24 10.61 21.99
C ASP A 112 -13.07 9.97 21.24
N PHE A 113 -12.81 8.70 21.54
CA PHE A 113 -11.72 7.94 20.92
C PHE A 113 -11.87 7.83 19.40
N SER A 114 -13.08 7.55 18.90
CA SER A 114 -13.29 7.38 17.46
C SER A 114 -13.05 8.67 16.70
N GLN A 115 -13.45 9.81 17.27
CA GLN A 115 -13.15 11.13 16.72
C GLN A 115 -11.66 11.45 16.75
N GLN A 116 -10.93 11.03 17.78
CA GLN A 116 -9.46 11.15 17.78
C GLN A 116 -8.82 10.29 16.67
N VAL A 117 -9.33 9.08 16.41
CA VAL A 117 -8.84 8.23 15.31
C VAL A 117 -9.13 8.87 13.95
N GLU A 118 -10.33 9.41 13.75
CA GLU A 118 -10.71 10.13 12.53
C GLU A 118 -9.78 11.33 12.28
N ASN A 119 -9.54 12.14 13.33
CA ASN A 119 -8.64 13.28 13.25
C ASN A 119 -7.20 12.84 12.93
N ALA A 120 -6.70 11.78 13.54
CA ALA A 120 -5.37 11.25 13.26
C ALA A 120 -5.23 10.81 11.79
N PHE A 121 -6.24 10.16 11.21
CA PHE A 121 -6.24 9.82 9.78
C PHE A 121 -6.38 11.04 8.87
N SER A 122 -7.18 12.02 9.25
CA SER A 122 -7.30 13.30 8.53
C SER A 122 -5.96 14.04 8.48
N ASN A 123 -5.28 14.14 9.63
CA ASN A 123 -3.95 14.74 9.74
C ASN A 123 -2.93 13.97 8.90
N LEU A 124 -2.97 12.63 8.93
CA LEU A 124 -2.13 11.77 8.11
C LEU A 124 -2.35 12.00 6.60
N ARG A 125 -3.61 12.14 6.17
CA ARG A 125 -3.94 12.49 4.79
C ARG A 125 -3.34 13.83 4.40
N GLN A 126 -3.49 14.87 5.24
CA GLN A 126 -2.91 16.18 4.95
C GLN A 126 -1.39 16.11 4.76
N GLN A 127 -0.68 15.38 5.63
CA GLN A 127 0.77 15.21 5.51
C GLN A 127 1.17 14.49 4.22
N LEU A 128 0.40 13.48 3.79
CA LEU A 128 0.63 12.79 2.52
C LEU A 128 0.39 13.72 1.33
N GLU A 129 -0.71 14.46 1.33
CA GLU A 129 -1.09 15.38 0.26
C GLU A 129 -0.03 16.49 0.07
N ASP A 130 0.49 17.03 1.18
CA ASP A 130 1.56 18.04 1.18
C ASP A 130 2.88 17.50 0.56
N ALA A 131 3.04 16.17 0.52
CA ALA A 131 4.18 15.47 -0.07
C ALA A 131 3.85 14.81 -1.42
N GLY A 132 2.66 15.06 -1.99
CA GLY A 132 2.22 14.54 -3.28
C GLY A 132 1.80 13.07 -3.28
N ALA A 133 1.39 12.54 -2.13
CA ALA A 133 0.93 11.16 -1.95
C ALA A 133 -0.53 11.11 -1.44
N GLU A 134 -1.12 9.92 -1.48
CA GLU A 134 -2.45 9.62 -0.92
C GLU A 134 -2.41 8.45 0.06
N LEU A 135 -3.53 8.18 0.74
CA LEU A 135 -3.63 7.09 1.71
C LEU A 135 -3.35 5.71 1.09
N SER A 136 -3.63 5.53 -0.21
CA SER A 136 -3.32 4.32 -0.99
C SER A 136 -1.84 3.98 -1.00
N ASP A 137 -0.98 5.00 -0.91
CA ASP A 137 0.47 4.86 -1.07
C ASP A 137 1.14 4.40 0.23
N ILE A 138 0.38 4.37 1.34
CA ILE A 138 0.89 3.87 2.62
C ILE A 138 1.19 2.38 2.49
N VAL A 139 2.46 2.02 2.72
CA VAL A 139 2.93 0.63 2.74
C VAL A 139 2.98 0.08 4.17
N LYS A 140 3.12 0.95 5.18
CA LYS A 140 3.17 0.55 6.60
C LYS A 140 2.55 1.58 7.54
N THR A 141 1.90 1.09 8.59
CA THR A 141 1.45 1.87 9.74
C THR A 141 1.95 1.28 11.06
N ASN A 142 2.26 2.15 12.02
CA ASN A 142 2.43 1.81 13.43
C ASN A 142 1.39 2.62 14.23
N VAL A 143 0.64 1.95 15.10
CA VAL A 143 -0.49 2.52 15.83
C VAL A 143 -0.28 2.33 17.31
N TYR A 144 -0.35 3.42 18.07
CA TYR A 144 -0.20 3.42 19.52
C TYR A 144 -1.50 3.89 20.15
N ILE A 145 -2.07 3.09 21.05
CA ILE A 145 -3.35 3.39 21.71
C ILE A 145 -3.17 3.34 23.23
N VAL A 146 -3.60 4.41 23.90
CA VAL A 146 -3.61 4.47 25.38
C VAL A 146 -4.75 3.62 25.91
N ASP A 147 -4.49 2.84 26.96
CA ASP A 147 -5.45 1.94 27.61
C ASP A 147 -6.19 1.06 26.59
N LEU A 148 -5.41 0.35 25.75
CA LEU A 148 -5.92 -0.49 24.68
C LEU A 148 -6.78 -1.64 25.22
N ASP A 149 -8.00 -1.75 24.71
CA ASP A 149 -8.94 -2.83 24.97
C ASP A 149 -9.64 -3.28 23.67
N ARG A 150 -10.55 -4.25 23.78
CA ARG A 150 -11.28 -4.78 22.61
C ARG A 150 -12.22 -3.76 21.97
N GLU A 151 -12.76 -2.81 22.75
CA GLU A 151 -13.70 -1.81 22.26
C GLU A 151 -12.94 -0.78 21.40
N LYS A 152 -11.77 -0.32 21.85
CA LYS A 152 -10.89 0.55 21.08
C LYS A 152 -10.33 -0.13 19.83
N VAL A 153 -9.99 -1.41 19.90
CA VAL A 153 -9.61 -2.17 18.68
C VAL A 153 -10.74 -2.16 17.65
N ALA A 154 -11.98 -2.41 18.07
CA ALA A 154 -13.14 -2.39 17.18
C ALA A 154 -13.43 -0.99 16.63
N ALA A 155 -13.41 0.04 17.47
CA ALA A 155 -13.61 1.43 17.07
C ALA A 155 -12.54 1.89 16.07
N TYR A 156 -11.26 1.63 16.36
CA TYR A 156 -10.16 1.93 15.44
C TYR A 156 -10.35 1.22 14.10
N SER A 157 -10.68 -0.08 14.12
CA SER A 157 -10.87 -0.87 12.90
C SER A 157 -12.02 -0.36 12.06
N ALA A 158 -13.11 0.10 12.69
CA ALA A 158 -14.26 0.68 12.01
C ALA A 158 -13.90 1.99 11.30
N VAL A 159 -13.18 2.90 11.97
CA VAL A 159 -12.71 4.15 11.36
C VAL A 159 -11.69 3.85 10.26
N ARG A 160 -10.69 3.00 10.52
CA ARG A 160 -9.68 2.64 9.52
C ARG A 160 -10.29 2.07 8.23
N ALA A 161 -11.39 1.32 8.33
CA ALA A 161 -12.10 0.76 7.18
C ALA A 161 -12.76 1.81 6.28
N THR A 162 -12.97 3.05 6.75
CA THR A 162 -13.48 4.16 5.92
C THR A 162 -12.37 4.85 5.13
N HIS A 163 -11.12 4.75 5.60
CA HIS A 163 -9.97 5.42 4.99
C HIS A 163 -9.16 4.55 4.02
N PHE A 164 -9.17 3.22 4.17
CA PHE A 164 -8.42 2.30 3.31
C PHE A 164 -9.32 1.36 2.50
N PRO A 165 -9.02 1.12 1.21
CA PRO A 165 -9.69 0.09 0.43
C PRO A 165 -9.44 -1.31 1.03
N GLN A 166 -10.48 -2.11 1.19
CA GLN A 166 -10.43 -3.43 1.87
C GLN A 166 -9.43 -4.42 1.23
N GLN A 167 -9.15 -4.27 -0.06
CA GLN A 167 -8.40 -5.24 -0.86
C GLN A 167 -6.88 -5.07 -0.83
N ASP A 168 -6.36 -3.88 -0.52
CA ASP A 168 -4.92 -3.56 -0.55
C ASP A 168 -4.51 -2.88 0.76
N GLN A 169 -4.48 -3.65 1.83
CA GLN A 169 -4.19 -3.15 3.17
C GLN A 169 -2.69 -3.04 3.42
N SER A 170 -2.26 -1.89 3.93
CA SER A 170 -0.89 -1.67 4.37
C SER A 170 -0.48 -2.64 5.48
N ALA A 171 0.83 -2.92 5.60
CA ALA A 171 1.35 -3.60 6.78
C ALA A 171 1.00 -2.77 8.03
N SER A 172 0.60 -3.41 9.12
CA SER A 172 0.16 -2.68 10.31
C SER A 172 0.61 -3.34 11.61
N THR A 173 0.92 -2.53 12.60
CA THR A 173 1.19 -2.96 13.98
C THR A 173 0.42 -2.05 14.92
N MET A 174 -0.27 -2.64 15.90
CA MET A 174 -0.98 -1.91 16.94
C MET A 174 -0.42 -2.32 18.30
N VAL A 175 -0.08 -1.33 19.12
CA VAL A 175 0.50 -1.53 20.44
C VAL A 175 -0.29 -0.71 21.47
N GLY A 176 -0.64 -1.36 22.58
CA GLY A 176 -1.16 -0.68 23.75
C GLY A 176 -0.03 0.01 24.51
N VAL A 177 -0.18 1.30 24.79
CA VAL A 177 0.79 2.12 25.53
C VAL A 177 0.15 2.72 26.78
N THR A 178 0.96 3.12 27.74
CA THR A 178 0.47 3.74 28.99
C THR A 178 0.21 5.23 28.87
N ALA A 179 0.83 5.90 27.90
CA ALA A 179 0.68 7.33 27.66
C ALA A 179 1.20 7.71 26.26
N LEU A 180 0.80 8.89 25.79
CA LEU A 180 1.34 9.60 24.62
C LEU A 180 1.90 10.97 25.06
N ALA A 181 2.43 11.75 24.12
CA ALA A 181 3.17 12.98 24.40
C ALA A 181 2.39 14.05 25.19
N PHE A 182 1.07 14.10 25.04
CA PHE A 182 0.20 15.07 25.72
C PHE A 182 -0.94 14.38 26.48
N PRO A 183 -1.34 14.89 27.65
CA PRO A 183 -2.52 14.40 28.36
C PRO A 183 -3.78 14.45 27.48
N GLY A 184 -4.59 13.40 27.54
CA GLY A 184 -5.84 13.28 26.78
C GLY A 184 -5.68 12.65 25.40
N LEU A 185 -4.46 12.56 24.85
CA LEU A 185 -4.23 11.82 23.62
C LEU A 185 -4.47 10.33 23.86
N ALA A 186 -5.34 9.73 23.04
CA ALA A 186 -5.71 8.33 23.13
C ALA A 186 -5.17 7.48 21.97
N VAL A 187 -4.77 8.11 20.86
CA VAL A 187 -4.21 7.44 19.68
C VAL A 187 -3.13 8.28 18.99
N GLU A 188 -2.13 7.58 18.47
CA GLU A 188 -1.09 8.13 17.57
C GLU A 188 -0.84 7.13 16.42
N ILE A 189 -0.76 7.64 15.19
CA ILE A 189 -0.58 6.85 13.97
C ILE A 189 0.64 7.37 13.19
N GLU A 190 1.66 6.53 13.08
CA GLU A 190 2.85 6.76 12.26
C GLU A 190 2.74 5.95 10.96
N ALA A 191 3.27 6.47 9.85
CA ALA A 191 3.17 5.81 8.57
C ALA A 191 4.43 5.92 7.71
N VAL A 192 4.58 4.96 6.79
CA VAL A 192 5.51 5.01 5.67
C VAL A 192 4.71 4.86 4.38
N ALA A 193 4.96 5.73 3.42
CA ALA A 193 4.36 5.67 2.09
C ALA A 193 5.44 5.65 1.00
N VAL A 194 5.08 5.16 -0.18
CA VAL A 194 5.99 5.09 -1.34
C VAL A 194 5.22 5.49 -2.60
N VAL A 195 5.79 6.42 -3.36
CA VAL A 195 5.24 6.89 -4.64
C VAL A 195 6.32 6.87 -5.73
N GLU A 196 5.88 6.89 -6.99
CA GLU A 196 6.75 7.23 -8.12
C GLU A 196 6.93 8.76 -8.17
N ASP A 197 8.12 9.22 -8.54
CA ASP A 197 8.47 10.65 -8.69
C ASP A 197 8.03 11.25 -10.04
#